data_AF-A0A2V9S493-F1
#
_entry.id   AF-A0A2V9S493-F1
#
_cell.length_a   1.000
_cell.length_b   1.000
_cell.length_c   1.000
_cell.angle_alpha   90.00
_cell.angle_beta   90.00
_cell.angle_gamma   90.00
#
_symmetry.space_group_name_H-M   'P 1'
#
loop_
_entity.id
_entity.type
_entity.pdbx_description
1 polymer ?
#
loop_
_entity_poly.entity_id
_entity_poly.type
_entity_poly.pdbx_seq_one_letter_code
_entity_poly.pdbx_strand_id
1 'polypeptide(L)'
;MPVTTRFHMLRLTGLAGGSNDAFIESKQMAMSSICGLERVVEESFHPEVRLLRRKYPTFQVCGYTGLVLAIALAIIVIRHEDLSFWVLARIIAAAITTFFVLVMGTKILTGEERIIYYHHEIGVMVVSALLLWATRQPLLPYLDITILGIGTFLTFGRIGCLLVGCCHGRPSRWGVRYGDEHAAAGFPSYLVGVRLFPIQAVESFWVLCTVAVGTFFVWSGKAPGTALAWYVVTYDLGRFCFEFARGDADRSYWLGFSQPQWLSLFLTSGIVWAELAGALPVVRWHVAVFILLVAALAAVSMKRHIQATSEFQLLHPRHIKQVANALRSTSTSTERSAVWSHGQTTVVSIASTSLGIRISGSEAGSGEERMYHYTISAEKELTEQAAKLLARLIRRLKGAAGPQRLIAGSQGVFHLLVWAR
;
A
#
# COMPACT_ATOMS: atom_id res chain seq x y z
N MET A 1 -53.17 70.97 9.07
CA MET A 1 -54.38 70.39 9.69
C MET A 1 -54.87 69.24 8.81
N PRO A 2 -55.28 68.07 9.34
CA PRO A 2 -54.67 67.32 10.44
C PRO A 2 -54.60 65.78 10.17
N VAL A 3 -53.95 65.06 11.12
CA VAL A 3 -54.21 63.66 11.57
C VAL A 3 -53.44 62.46 10.98
N THR A 4 -52.41 62.04 11.76
CA THR A 4 -51.96 60.68 12.21
C THR A 4 -51.48 59.63 11.18
N THR A 5 -50.43 58.84 11.43
CA THR A 5 -50.22 57.95 12.61
C THR A 5 -48.75 57.56 12.83
N ARG A 6 -48.38 57.40 14.11
CA ARG A 6 -47.09 56.96 14.68
C ARG A 6 -46.51 55.69 14.03
N PHE A 7 -45.17 55.66 13.87
CA PHE A 7 -44.39 54.42 13.89
C PHE A 7 -43.34 54.48 15.00
N HIS A 8 -43.44 53.52 15.92
CA HIS A 8 -42.51 53.31 17.02
C HIS A 8 -41.18 52.76 16.50
N MET A 9 -40.09 53.35 17.00
CA MET A 9 -38.74 52.83 16.94
C MET A 9 -38.66 51.54 17.78
N LEU A 10 -38.31 50.41 17.15
CA LEU A 10 -37.91 49.17 17.83
C LEU A 10 -36.56 48.73 17.26
N ARG A 11 -35.64 48.47 18.20
CA ARG A 11 -34.20 48.22 18.02
C ARG A 11 -33.90 47.10 17.02
N LEU A 12 -33.02 47.41 16.07
CA LEU A 12 -32.22 46.43 15.34
C LEU A 12 -31.06 45.96 16.23
N THR A 13 -31.21 44.81 16.88
CA THR A 13 -30.10 44.01 17.39
C THR A 13 -30.47 42.53 17.26
N GLY A 14 -29.84 41.82 16.32
CA GLY A 14 -29.86 40.36 16.32
C GLY A 14 -30.05 39.69 14.95
N LEU A 15 -29.15 39.91 13.99
CA LEU A 15 -29.01 39.02 12.82
C LEU A 15 -27.55 39.04 12.32
N ALA A 16 -26.63 38.43 13.06
CA ALA A 16 -25.26 38.17 12.59
C ALA A 16 -24.61 36.92 13.24
N GLY A 17 -25.41 35.90 13.60
CA GLY A 17 -24.91 34.67 14.24
C GLY A 17 -25.23 33.35 13.53
N GLY A 18 -26.24 33.29 12.66
CA GLY A 18 -26.79 31.99 12.22
C GLY A 18 -26.04 31.25 11.09
N SER A 19 -25.22 31.93 10.28
CA SER A 19 -24.64 31.30 9.07
C SER A 19 -23.29 30.62 9.29
N ASN A 20 -22.49 31.09 10.26
CA ASN A 20 -21.21 30.46 10.58
C ASN A 20 -21.39 29.21 11.44
N ASP A 21 -22.36 29.21 12.36
CA ASP A 21 -22.58 28.10 13.27
C ASP A 21 -23.12 26.87 12.53
N ALA A 22 -24.06 27.05 11.60
CA ALA A 22 -24.58 25.96 10.76
C ALA A 22 -23.51 25.35 9.82
N PHE A 23 -22.56 26.17 9.35
CA PHE A 23 -21.43 25.70 8.53
C PHE A 23 -20.38 24.95 9.36
N ILE A 24 -20.14 25.38 10.60
CA ILE A 24 -19.24 24.71 11.55
C ILE A 24 -19.85 23.39 12.04
N GLU A 25 -21.15 23.37 12.37
CA GLU A 25 -21.88 22.17 12.75
C GLU A 25 -21.92 21.14 11.62
N SER A 26 -22.19 21.56 10.38
CA SER A 26 -22.12 20.71 9.18
C SER A 26 -20.74 20.07 9.01
N LYS A 27 -19.66 20.85 9.20
CA LYS A 27 -18.29 20.36 9.16
C LYS A 27 -18.00 19.38 10.30
N GLN A 28 -18.45 19.68 11.52
CA GLN A 28 -18.27 18.80 12.68
C GLN A 28 -19.06 17.50 12.52
N MET A 29 -20.28 17.54 11.98
CA MET A 29 -21.08 16.34 11.69
C MET A 29 -20.44 15.49 10.58
N ALA A 30 -19.97 16.09 9.49
CA ALA A 30 -19.26 15.37 8.44
C ALA A 30 -17.94 14.75 8.95
N MET A 31 -17.19 15.48 9.77
CA MET A 31 -15.93 15.01 10.33
C MET A 31 -16.14 13.95 11.43
N SER A 32 -17.24 14.04 12.18
CA SER A 32 -17.73 13.03 13.13
C SER A 32 -18.13 11.73 12.41
N SER A 33 -18.91 11.82 11.34
CA SER A 33 -19.32 10.66 10.52
C SER A 33 -18.14 9.98 9.84
N ILE A 34 -17.17 10.76 9.33
CA ILE A 34 -15.91 10.22 8.76
C ILE A 34 -15.07 9.54 9.86
N CYS A 35 -14.97 10.13 11.06
CA CYS A 35 -14.25 9.54 12.19
C CYS A 35 -14.92 8.26 12.72
N GLY A 36 -16.26 8.20 12.70
CA GLY A 36 -17.03 6.99 13.02
C GLY A 36 -16.83 5.87 12.01
N LEU A 37 -16.82 6.20 10.71
CA LEU A 37 -16.56 5.23 9.64
C LEU A 37 -15.11 4.72 9.68
N GLU A 38 -14.13 5.61 9.93
CA GLU A 38 -12.72 5.22 10.12
C GLU A 38 -12.58 4.24 11.30
N ARG A 39 -13.28 4.48 12.42
CA ARG A 39 -13.26 3.59 13.60
C ARG A 39 -13.87 2.22 13.34
N VAL A 40 -15.02 2.14 12.68
CA VAL A 40 -15.69 0.87 12.36
C VAL A 40 -14.86 0.04 11.37
N VAL A 41 -14.19 0.70 10.43
CA VAL A 41 -13.29 0.05 9.47
C VAL A 41 -12.01 -0.45 10.17
N GLU A 42 -11.43 0.34 11.08
CA GLU A 42 -10.27 -0.06 11.89
C GLU A 42 -10.60 -1.23 12.84
N GLU A 43 -11.78 -1.25 13.47
CA GLU A 43 -12.27 -2.36 14.30
C GLU A 43 -12.57 -3.64 13.50
N SER A 44 -12.74 -3.55 12.18
CA SER A 44 -13.02 -4.72 11.33
C SER A 44 -11.74 -5.42 10.86
N PHE A 45 -10.56 -4.84 11.07
CA PHE A 45 -9.28 -5.39 10.64
C PHE A 45 -8.66 -6.21 11.76
N HIS A 46 -8.96 -7.51 11.73
CA HIS A 46 -8.33 -8.47 12.63
C HIS A 46 -7.46 -9.47 11.87
N PRO A 47 -6.28 -9.80 12.39
CA PRO A 47 -5.40 -10.79 11.78
C PRO A 47 -5.94 -12.22 11.91
N GLU A 48 -6.90 -12.44 12.82
CA GLU A 48 -7.58 -13.72 13.04
C GLU A 48 -9.11 -13.56 13.05
N VAL A 49 -9.81 -14.55 12.51
CA VAL A 49 -11.28 -14.70 12.62
C VAL A 49 -11.61 -15.90 13.51
N ARG A 50 -12.61 -15.74 14.38
CA ARG A 50 -13.14 -16.86 15.19
C ARG A 50 -14.31 -17.54 14.49
N LEU A 51 -14.10 -18.77 14.06
CA LEU A 51 -15.13 -19.66 13.50
C LEU A 51 -15.27 -20.89 14.39
N LEU A 52 -16.48 -21.16 14.87
CA LEU A 52 -16.81 -22.36 15.67
C LEU A 52 -15.80 -22.61 16.82
N ARG A 53 -15.49 -21.56 17.59
CA ARG A 53 -14.52 -21.54 18.72
C ARG A 53 -13.05 -21.77 18.36
N ARG A 54 -12.68 -21.91 17.08
CA ARG A 54 -11.28 -21.93 16.61
C ARG A 54 -10.89 -20.60 15.98
N LYS A 55 -9.63 -20.21 16.17
CA LYS A 55 -9.01 -19.04 15.54
C LYS A 55 -8.39 -19.46 14.22
N TYR A 56 -8.72 -18.75 13.15
CA TYR A 56 -8.14 -18.95 11.82
C TYR A 56 -7.48 -17.66 11.35
N PRO A 57 -6.28 -17.71 10.75
CA PRO A 57 -5.65 -16.55 10.16
C PRO A 57 -6.53 -15.98 9.05
N THR A 58 -6.86 -14.70 9.13
CA THR A 58 -7.76 -14.04 8.16
C THR A 58 -7.21 -14.11 6.74
N PHE A 59 -5.88 -14.04 6.60
CA PHE A 59 -5.19 -14.23 5.32
C PHE A 59 -5.50 -15.58 4.67
N GLN A 60 -5.54 -16.67 5.45
CA GLN A 60 -5.86 -18.01 4.93
C GLN A 60 -7.33 -18.13 4.54
N VAL A 61 -8.23 -17.58 5.36
CA VAL A 61 -9.67 -17.56 5.04
C VAL A 61 -9.91 -16.85 3.71
N CYS A 62 -9.33 -15.65 3.52
CA CYS A 62 -9.41 -14.94 2.25
C CYS A 62 -8.77 -15.72 1.09
N GLY A 63 -7.62 -16.37 1.31
CA GLY A 63 -6.98 -17.23 0.32
C GLY A 63 -7.87 -18.38 -0.14
N TYR A 64 -8.49 -19.11 0.79
CA TYR A 64 -9.41 -20.21 0.46
C TYR A 64 -10.68 -19.71 -0.23
N THR A 65 -11.26 -18.60 0.23
CA THR A 65 -12.39 -17.96 -0.45
C THR A 65 -12.04 -17.58 -1.88
N GLY A 66 -10.86 -16.97 -2.08
CA GLY A 66 -10.35 -16.62 -3.40
C GLY A 66 -10.16 -17.84 -4.31
N LEU A 67 -9.64 -18.94 -3.78
CA LEU A 67 -9.44 -20.18 -4.53
C LEU A 67 -10.77 -20.80 -4.96
N VAL A 68 -11.75 -20.88 -4.05
CA VAL A 68 -13.09 -21.41 -4.35
C VAL A 68 -13.76 -20.57 -5.43
N LEU A 69 -13.71 -19.24 -5.32
CA LEU A 69 -14.30 -18.34 -6.31
C LEU A 69 -13.56 -18.36 -7.65
N ALA A 70 -12.24 -18.51 -7.65
CA ALA A 70 -11.45 -18.70 -8.87
C ALA A 70 -11.84 -19.98 -9.60
N ILE A 71 -12.00 -21.10 -8.87
CA ILE A 71 -12.45 -22.37 -9.44
C ILE A 71 -13.89 -22.25 -9.96
N ALA A 72 -14.78 -21.62 -9.21
CA ALA A 72 -16.17 -21.40 -9.63
C ALA A 72 -16.25 -20.57 -10.92
N LEU A 73 -15.50 -19.46 -11.00
CA LEU A 73 -15.39 -18.64 -12.20
C LEU A 73 -14.87 -19.48 -13.38
N ALA A 74 -13.79 -20.24 -13.17
CA ALA A 74 -13.21 -21.07 -14.22
C ALA A 74 -14.19 -22.14 -14.74
N ILE A 75 -14.96 -22.78 -13.85
CA ILE A 75 -16.00 -23.75 -14.22
C ILE A 75 -17.10 -23.09 -15.07
N ILE A 76 -17.56 -21.89 -14.66
CA ILE A 76 -18.59 -21.14 -15.39
C ILE A 76 -18.09 -20.79 -16.79
N VAL A 77 -16.87 -20.27 -16.91
CA VAL A 77 -16.30 -19.86 -18.20
C VAL A 77 -16.01 -21.09 -19.08
N ILE A 78 -15.49 -22.18 -18.53
CA ILE A 78 -15.32 -23.45 -19.28
C ILE A 78 -16.65 -23.96 -19.82
N ARG A 79 -17.73 -23.87 -19.03
CA ARG A 79 -19.06 -24.28 -19.46
C ARG A 79 -19.60 -23.41 -20.59
N HIS A 80 -19.29 -22.12 -20.57
CA HIS A 80 -19.67 -21.15 -21.59
C HIS A 80 -18.93 -21.38 -22.91
N GLU A 81 -17.63 -21.64 -22.85
CA GLU A 81 -16.76 -21.87 -24.02
C GLU A 81 -16.84 -23.31 -24.56
N ASP A 82 -17.72 -24.15 -24.00
CA ASP A 82 -17.85 -25.59 -24.30
C ASP A 82 -16.51 -26.35 -24.28
N LEU A 83 -15.62 -25.95 -23.36
CA LEU A 83 -14.30 -26.56 -23.18
C LEU A 83 -14.36 -27.77 -22.22
N SER A 84 -13.34 -28.63 -22.28
CA SER A 84 -13.27 -29.83 -21.44
C SER A 84 -12.98 -29.51 -19.97
N PHE A 85 -13.88 -29.92 -19.08
CA PHE A 85 -13.69 -29.88 -17.62
C PHE A 85 -12.51 -30.72 -17.13
N TRP A 86 -12.16 -31.81 -17.82
CA TRP A 86 -11.03 -32.66 -17.45
C TRP A 86 -9.67 -31.96 -17.69
N VAL A 87 -9.59 -31.13 -18.73
CA VAL A 87 -8.41 -30.29 -18.96
C VAL A 87 -8.32 -29.23 -17.86
N LEU A 88 -9.44 -28.56 -17.53
CA LEU A 88 -9.48 -27.60 -16.42
C LEU A 88 -9.04 -28.25 -15.10
N ALA A 89 -9.54 -29.45 -14.77
CA ALA A 89 -9.18 -30.16 -13.55
C ALA A 89 -7.66 -30.43 -13.48
N ARG A 90 -7.04 -30.84 -14.59
CA ARG A 90 -5.59 -31.03 -14.68
C ARG A 90 -4.82 -29.72 -14.50
N ILE A 91 -5.30 -28.62 -15.09
CA ILE A 91 -4.69 -27.29 -14.89
C ILE A 91 -4.80 -26.85 -13.43
N ILE A 92 -5.97 -26.99 -12.79
CA ILE A 92 -6.16 -26.64 -11.37
C ILE A 92 -5.20 -27.46 -10.49
N ALA A 93 -5.12 -28.77 -10.72
CA ALA A 93 -4.19 -29.63 -9.98
C ALA A 93 -2.73 -29.21 -10.20
N ALA A 94 -2.34 -28.92 -11.44
CA ALA A 94 -1.00 -28.45 -11.76
C ALA A 94 -0.70 -27.07 -11.13
N ALA A 95 -1.66 -26.15 -11.13
CA ALA A 95 -1.54 -24.83 -10.55
C ALA A 95 -1.35 -24.89 -9.02
N ILE A 96 -2.19 -25.67 -8.32
CA ILE A 96 -2.07 -25.90 -6.88
C ILE A 96 -0.72 -26.56 -6.54
N THR A 97 -0.34 -27.58 -7.31
CA THR A 97 0.96 -28.26 -7.12
C THR A 97 2.12 -27.29 -7.32
N THR A 98 2.09 -26.51 -8.40
CA THR A 98 3.11 -25.50 -8.70
C THR A 98 3.21 -24.46 -7.59
N PHE A 99 2.07 -24.01 -7.06
CA PHE A 99 2.03 -23.08 -5.94
C PHE A 99 2.77 -23.64 -4.72
N PHE A 100 2.42 -24.86 -4.28
CA PHE A 100 3.07 -25.48 -3.13
C PHE A 100 4.55 -25.80 -3.37
N VAL A 101 4.93 -26.23 -4.58
CA VAL A 101 6.32 -26.48 -4.95
C VAL A 101 7.15 -25.19 -4.88
N LEU A 102 6.61 -24.06 -5.36
CA LEU A 102 7.31 -22.78 -5.28
C LEU A 102 7.42 -22.27 -3.83
N VAL A 103 6.35 -22.37 -3.05
CA VAL A 103 6.38 -21.99 -1.62
C VAL A 103 7.39 -22.86 -0.85
N MET A 104 7.33 -24.19 -1.02
CA MET A 104 8.23 -25.10 -0.32
C MET A 104 9.69 -24.94 -0.81
N GLY A 105 9.90 -24.80 -2.12
CA GLY A 105 11.22 -24.58 -2.69
C GLY A 105 11.86 -23.28 -2.20
N THR A 106 11.11 -22.17 -2.18
CA THR A 106 11.61 -20.89 -1.64
C THR A 106 11.89 -20.99 -0.15
N LYS A 107 11.05 -21.69 0.62
CA LYS A 107 11.30 -21.94 2.04
C LYS A 107 12.57 -22.76 2.27
N ILE A 108 12.79 -23.82 1.50
CA ILE A 108 13.99 -24.67 1.61
C ILE A 108 15.26 -23.87 1.26
N LEU A 109 15.20 -23.03 0.23
CA LEU A 109 16.36 -22.28 -0.26
C LEU A 109 16.68 -21.04 0.57
N THR A 110 15.67 -20.32 1.05
CA THR A 110 15.84 -19.03 1.73
C THR A 110 15.65 -19.10 3.25
N GLY A 111 15.11 -20.21 3.77
CA GLY A 111 14.73 -20.37 5.17
C GLY A 111 13.43 -19.66 5.58
N GLU A 112 12.84 -18.85 4.68
CA GLU A 112 11.64 -18.06 4.95
C GLU A 112 10.52 -18.38 3.97
N GLU A 113 9.28 -18.32 4.45
CA GLU A 113 8.11 -18.42 3.59
C GLU A 113 7.85 -17.07 2.90
N ARG A 114 8.14 -17.00 1.59
CA ARG A 114 7.96 -15.78 0.79
C ARG A 114 7.02 -16.03 -0.38
N ILE A 115 5.78 -15.56 -0.25
CA ILE A 115 4.77 -15.65 -1.30
C ILE A 115 4.85 -14.40 -2.19
N ILE A 116 5.64 -14.49 -3.27
CA ILE A 116 5.79 -13.42 -4.26
C ILE A 116 4.86 -13.72 -5.43
N TYR A 117 3.88 -12.83 -5.66
CA TYR A 117 2.83 -13.02 -6.68
C TYR A 117 3.37 -13.37 -8.07
N TYR A 118 4.25 -12.52 -8.64
CA TYR A 118 4.73 -12.73 -10.00
C TYR A 118 5.46 -14.07 -10.21
N HIS A 119 6.16 -14.58 -9.18
CA HIS A 119 6.82 -15.89 -9.29
C HIS A 119 5.80 -17.03 -9.42
N HIS A 120 4.70 -16.94 -8.68
CA HIS A 120 3.63 -17.93 -8.71
C HIS A 120 2.79 -17.80 -9.98
N GLU A 121 2.45 -16.58 -10.38
CA GLU A 121 1.74 -16.31 -11.64
C GLU A 121 2.52 -16.87 -12.84
N ILE A 122 3.78 -16.47 -13.02
CA ILE A 122 4.62 -16.92 -14.14
C ILE A 122 4.78 -18.45 -14.08
N GLY A 123 5.07 -19.02 -12.91
CA GLY A 123 5.21 -20.46 -12.74
C GLY A 123 3.95 -21.23 -13.14
N VAL A 124 2.79 -20.81 -12.64
CA VAL A 124 1.51 -21.45 -12.98
C VAL A 124 1.19 -21.30 -14.46
N MET A 125 1.43 -20.13 -15.05
CA MET A 125 1.16 -19.89 -16.48
C MET A 125 2.07 -20.73 -17.38
N VAL A 126 3.37 -20.83 -17.05
CA VAL A 126 4.33 -21.67 -17.79
C VAL A 126 3.96 -23.15 -17.68
N VAL A 127 3.72 -23.65 -16.47
CA VAL A 127 3.34 -25.06 -16.27
C VAL A 127 2.02 -25.39 -16.98
N SER A 128 1.03 -24.50 -16.92
CA SER A 128 -0.25 -24.69 -17.61
C SER A 128 -0.07 -24.69 -19.13
N ALA A 129 0.74 -23.77 -19.68
CA ALA A 129 1.05 -23.73 -21.11
C ALA A 129 1.77 -25.01 -21.57
N LEU A 130 2.77 -25.48 -20.82
CA LEU A 130 3.49 -26.72 -21.11
C LEU A 130 2.57 -27.95 -21.06
N LEU A 131 1.69 -28.03 -20.06
CA LEU A 131 0.69 -29.09 -19.94
C LEU A 131 -0.26 -29.11 -21.15
N LEU A 132 -0.79 -27.94 -21.52
CA LEU A 132 -1.69 -27.79 -22.66
C LEU A 132 -1.00 -28.16 -23.98
N TRP A 133 0.24 -27.69 -24.16
CA TRP A 133 1.06 -28.01 -25.32
C TRP A 133 1.36 -29.50 -25.43
N ALA A 134 1.83 -30.13 -24.35
CA ALA A 134 2.15 -31.56 -24.31
C ALA A 134 0.92 -32.45 -24.54
N THR A 135 -0.27 -31.97 -24.15
CA THR A 135 -1.54 -32.69 -24.31
C THR A 135 -2.33 -32.26 -25.55
N ARG A 136 -1.73 -31.43 -26.42
CA ARG A 136 -2.28 -30.90 -27.68
C ARG A 136 -3.68 -30.28 -27.53
N GLN A 137 -3.88 -29.54 -26.44
CA GLN A 137 -5.11 -28.81 -26.16
C GLN A 137 -5.04 -27.38 -26.73
N PRO A 138 -6.17 -26.67 -26.93
CA PRO A 138 -6.13 -25.28 -27.37
C PRO A 138 -5.51 -24.37 -26.28
N LEU A 139 -4.30 -23.85 -26.50
CA LEU A 139 -3.56 -23.12 -25.46
C LEU A 139 -4.30 -21.86 -24.95
N LEU A 140 -4.58 -20.92 -25.85
CA LEU A 140 -5.02 -19.57 -25.48
C LEU A 140 -6.34 -19.52 -24.68
N PRO A 141 -7.41 -20.26 -25.05
CA PRO A 141 -8.65 -20.24 -24.26
C PRO A 141 -8.45 -20.71 -22.81
N TYR A 142 -7.66 -21.76 -22.60
CA TYR A 142 -7.37 -22.24 -21.25
C TYR A 142 -6.44 -21.28 -20.49
N LEU A 143 -5.49 -20.62 -21.16
CA LEU A 143 -4.63 -19.62 -20.51
C LEU A 143 -5.40 -18.36 -20.12
N ASP A 144 -6.37 -17.90 -20.93
CA ASP A 144 -7.30 -16.84 -20.58
C ASP A 144 -8.06 -17.18 -19.27
N ILE A 145 -8.62 -18.39 -19.19
CA ILE A 145 -9.36 -18.84 -17.99
C ILE A 145 -8.43 -18.96 -16.78
N THR A 146 -7.22 -19.48 -16.99
CA THR A 146 -6.21 -19.66 -15.94
C THR A 146 -5.82 -18.31 -15.34
N ILE A 147 -5.53 -17.29 -16.18
CA ILE A 147 -5.11 -15.99 -15.68
C ILE A 147 -6.24 -15.25 -14.94
N LEU A 148 -7.50 -15.41 -15.39
CA LEU A 148 -8.68 -14.86 -14.70
C LEU A 148 -8.89 -15.54 -13.34
N GLY A 149 -8.65 -16.85 -13.25
CA GLY A 149 -8.63 -17.59 -11.99
C GLY A 149 -7.54 -17.07 -11.04
N ILE A 150 -6.30 -16.91 -11.53
CA ILE A 150 -5.19 -16.34 -10.75
C ILE A 150 -5.54 -14.93 -10.26
N GLY A 151 -6.12 -14.09 -11.11
CA GLY A 151 -6.55 -12.75 -10.74
C GLY A 151 -7.66 -12.73 -9.71
N THR A 152 -8.62 -13.65 -9.80
CA THR A 152 -9.68 -13.79 -8.79
C THR A 152 -9.06 -14.17 -7.45
N PHE A 153 -8.17 -15.16 -7.43
CA PHE A 153 -7.42 -15.52 -6.23
C PHE A 153 -6.61 -14.34 -5.66
N LEU A 154 -5.92 -13.57 -6.52
CA LEU A 154 -5.15 -12.40 -6.09
C LEU A 154 -6.02 -11.30 -5.47
N THR A 155 -7.21 -11.05 -6.03
CA THR A 155 -8.17 -10.07 -5.46
C THR A 155 -8.39 -10.34 -3.98
N PHE A 156 -8.78 -11.57 -3.64
CA PHE A 156 -9.01 -11.95 -2.24
C PHE A 156 -7.71 -12.05 -1.44
N GLY A 157 -6.60 -12.46 -2.06
CA GLY A 157 -5.28 -12.42 -1.43
C GLY A 157 -4.89 -11.01 -0.98
N ARG A 158 -5.23 -9.97 -1.76
CA ARG A 158 -4.99 -8.56 -1.41
C ARG A 158 -5.92 -8.05 -0.31
N ILE A 159 -7.17 -8.51 -0.26
CA ILE A 159 -8.04 -8.30 0.90
C ILE A 159 -7.41 -8.94 2.15
N GLY A 160 -6.92 -10.17 2.05
CA GLY A 160 -6.17 -10.83 3.12
C GLY A 160 -4.97 -10.01 3.58
N CYS A 161 -4.16 -9.47 2.64
CA CYS A 161 -3.04 -8.58 2.96
C CYS A 161 -3.48 -7.32 3.72
N LEU A 162 -4.61 -6.73 3.34
CA LEU A 162 -5.18 -5.56 4.01
C LEU A 162 -5.52 -5.88 5.47
N LEU A 163 -6.11 -7.05 5.73
CA LEU A 163 -6.58 -7.46 7.06
C LEU A 163 -5.45 -7.84 8.02
N VAL A 164 -4.31 -8.33 7.52
CA VAL A 164 -3.15 -8.69 8.35
C VAL A 164 -2.07 -7.60 8.39
N GLY A 165 -2.18 -6.58 7.54
CA GLY A 165 -1.22 -5.48 7.46
C GLY A 165 0.07 -5.76 6.68
N CYS A 166 0.15 -6.90 5.96
CA CYS A 166 1.29 -7.15 5.08
C CYS A 166 1.16 -6.36 3.77
N CYS A 167 2.26 -6.21 3.02
CA CYS A 167 2.26 -5.47 1.75
C CYS A 167 1.75 -4.02 1.86
N HIS A 168 1.95 -3.37 3.00
CA HIS A 168 1.34 -2.08 3.32
C HIS A 168 1.91 -0.91 2.49
N GLY A 169 1.12 0.17 2.42
CA GLY A 169 1.55 1.44 1.82
C GLY A 169 2.47 2.25 2.72
N ARG A 170 2.84 3.43 2.24
CA ARG A 170 3.67 4.42 2.97
C ARG A 170 2.87 5.13 4.07
N PRO A 171 3.54 5.69 5.10
CA PRO A 171 2.93 6.61 6.05
C PRO A 171 2.21 7.77 5.34
N SER A 172 0.93 7.94 5.65
CA SER A 172 0.00 8.85 4.97
C SER A 172 -0.80 9.68 5.96
N ARG A 173 -1.49 10.72 5.47
CA ARG A 173 -2.40 11.54 6.29
C ARG A 173 -3.77 10.87 6.49
N TRP A 174 -4.10 9.94 5.62
CA TRP A 174 -5.37 9.21 5.57
C TRP A 174 -5.07 7.74 5.25
N GLY A 175 -5.97 6.83 5.64
CA GLY A 175 -5.80 5.40 5.44
C GLY A 175 -6.00 4.61 6.73
N VAL A 176 -5.37 3.44 6.80
CA VAL A 176 -5.63 2.42 7.83
C VAL A 176 -4.54 2.40 8.89
N ARG A 177 -4.89 2.00 10.11
CA ARG A 177 -3.96 1.77 11.21
C ARG A 177 -3.99 0.29 11.60
N TYR A 178 -2.84 -0.22 12.01
CA TYR A 178 -2.70 -1.58 12.52
C TYR A 178 -2.28 -1.54 13.99
N GLY A 179 -2.94 -2.36 14.81
CA GLY A 179 -2.71 -2.45 16.25
C GLY A 179 -1.66 -3.48 16.66
N ASP A 180 -1.46 -3.64 17.97
CA ASP A 180 -0.49 -4.58 18.55
C ASP A 180 -0.76 -6.04 18.18
N GLU A 181 -2.03 -6.43 17.99
CA GLU A 181 -2.40 -7.76 17.52
C GLU A 181 -1.80 -8.10 16.14
N HIS A 182 -1.67 -7.10 15.27
CA HIS A 182 -1.05 -7.27 13.96
C HIS A 182 0.46 -7.44 14.11
N ALA A 183 1.08 -6.70 15.03
CA ALA A 183 2.51 -6.83 15.30
C ALA A 183 2.86 -8.21 15.86
N ALA A 184 2.01 -8.76 16.73
CA ALA A 184 2.11 -10.14 17.19
C ALA A 184 2.02 -11.16 16.04
N ALA A 185 1.30 -10.82 14.96
CA ALA A 185 1.18 -11.63 13.75
C ALA A 185 2.26 -11.34 12.68
N GLY A 186 3.28 -10.54 13.00
CA GLY A 186 4.43 -10.27 12.11
C GLY A 186 4.39 -8.92 11.38
N PHE A 187 3.41 -8.06 11.65
CA PHE A 187 3.43 -6.67 11.17
C PHE A 187 4.59 -5.89 11.80
N PRO A 188 5.28 -4.98 11.07
CA PRO A 188 6.42 -4.28 11.62
C PRO A 188 6.05 -3.40 12.82
N SER A 189 6.61 -3.74 14.00
CA SER A 189 6.22 -3.10 15.25
C SER A 189 6.37 -1.57 15.22
N TYR A 190 7.37 -1.04 14.50
CA TYR A 190 7.61 0.41 14.35
C TYR A 190 6.52 1.18 13.58
N LEU A 191 5.56 0.48 12.98
CA LEU A 191 4.41 1.06 12.29
C LEU A 191 3.09 0.88 13.04
N VAL A 192 3.09 0.26 14.22
CA VAL A 192 1.87 0.13 15.03
C VAL A 192 1.30 1.51 15.34
N GLY A 193 -0.01 1.67 15.12
CA GLY A 193 -0.73 2.94 15.29
C GLY A 193 -0.42 4.00 14.22
N VAL A 194 0.52 3.77 13.31
CA VAL A 194 0.83 4.67 12.19
C VAL A 194 -0.24 4.55 11.12
N ARG A 195 -0.72 5.69 10.60
CA ARG A 195 -1.67 5.71 9.50
C ARG A 195 -0.97 5.46 8.16
N LEU A 196 -1.37 4.40 7.47
CA LEU A 196 -0.76 3.92 6.23
C LEU A 196 -1.73 4.01 5.06
N PHE A 197 -1.22 4.36 3.88
CA PHE A 197 -2.04 4.35 2.67
C PHE A 197 -2.51 2.91 2.34
N PRO A 198 -3.81 2.66 2.12
CA PRO A 198 -4.36 1.31 1.96
C PRO A 198 -4.15 0.77 0.54
N ILE A 199 -2.89 0.63 0.13
CA ILE A 199 -2.52 0.18 -1.22
C ILE A 199 -3.10 -1.21 -1.53
N GLN A 200 -3.28 -2.06 -0.52
CA GLN A 200 -3.83 -3.40 -0.69
C GLN A 200 -5.29 -3.36 -1.16
N ALA A 201 -6.09 -2.42 -0.66
CA ALA A 201 -7.48 -2.24 -1.09
C ALA A 201 -7.53 -1.72 -2.54
N VAL A 202 -6.67 -0.77 -2.89
CA VAL A 202 -6.55 -0.24 -4.25
C VAL A 202 -6.13 -1.34 -5.23
N GLU A 203 -5.13 -2.15 -4.86
CA GLU A 203 -4.69 -3.30 -5.66
C GLU A 203 -5.80 -4.35 -5.81
N SER A 204 -6.52 -4.68 -4.74
CA SER A 204 -7.65 -5.60 -4.80
C SER A 204 -8.73 -5.11 -5.77
N PHE A 205 -9.10 -3.83 -5.69
CA PHE A 205 -10.12 -3.26 -6.56
C PHE A 205 -9.66 -3.23 -8.03
N TRP A 206 -8.42 -2.84 -8.28
CA TRP A 206 -7.82 -2.84 -9.62
C TRP A 206 -7.85 -4.24 -10.26
N VAL A 207 -7.42 -5.26 -9.52
CA VAL A 207 -7.41 -6.64 -10.00
C VAL A 207 -8.83 -7.15 -10.24
N LEU A 208 -9.78 -6.83 -9.35
CA LEU A 208 -11.18 -7.21 -9.53
C LEU A 208 -11.77 -6.63 -10.83
N CYS A 209 -11.57 -5.34 -11.09
CA CYS A 209 -12.00 -4.70 -12.33
C CYS A 209 -11.33 -5.34 -13.55
N THR A 210 -10.03 -5.65 -13.43
CA THR A 210 -9.27 -6.31 -14.49
C THR A 210 -9.86 -7.68 -14.85
N VAL A 211 -10.15 -8.50 -13.84
CA VAL A 211 -10.79 -9.82 -14.00
C VAL A 211 -12.20 -9.70 -14.55
N ALA A 212 -12.99 -8.74 -14.08
CA ALA A 212 -14.36 -8.53 -14.56
C ALA A 212 -14.38 -8.19 -16.06
N VAL A 213 -13.52 -7.28 -16.50
CA VAL A 213 -13.40 -6.90 -17.92
C VAL A 213 -12.84 -8.06 -18.76
N GLY A 214 -11.83 -8.77 -18.27
CA GLY A 214 -11.29 -9.93 -18.96
C GLY A 214 -12.30 -11.07 -19.10
N THR A 215 -13.09 -11.33 -18.05
CA THR A 215 -14.21 -12.28 -18.09
C THR A 215 -15.26 -11.84 -19.11
N PHE A 216 -15.59 -10.54 -19.16
CA PHE A 216 -16.50 -9.99 -20.16
C PHE A 216 -15.98 -10.17 -21.59
N PHE A 217 -14.66 -10.09 -21.83
CA PHE A 217 -14.09 -10.37 -23.15
C PHE A 217 -14.28 -11.82 -23.58
N VAL A 218 -14.05 -12.78 -22.68
CA VAL A 218 -14.32 -14.19 -22.95
C VAL A 218 -15.82 -14.39 -23.24
N TRP A 219 -16.68 -13.86 -22.37
CA TRP A 219 -18.14 -13.97 -22.52
C TRP A 219 -18.68 -13.37 -23.82
N SER A 220 -18.04 -12.30 -24.31
CA SER A 220 -18.43 -11.62 -25.55
C SER A 220 -17.87 -12.29 -26.81
N GLY A 221 -17.23 -13.46 -26.69
CA GLY A 221 -16.64 -14.20 -27.81
C GLY A 221 -15.46 -13.47 -28.46
N LYS A 222 -14.69 -12.68 -27.69
CA LYS A 222 -13.44 -12.09 -28.20
C LYS A 222 -12.43 -13.20 -28.51
N ALA A 223 -11.50 -12.90 -29.42
CA ALA A 223 -10.49 -13.87 -29.84
C ALA A 223 -9.70 -14.42 -28.63
N PRO A 224 -9.42 -15.73 -28.56
CA PRO A 224 -8.60 -16.31 -27.50
C PRO A 224 -7.26 -15.61 -27.33
N GLY A 225 -6.82 -15.43 -26.09
CA GLY A 225 -5.62 -14.67 -25.72
C GLY A 225 -5.90 -13.18 -25.43
N THR A 226 -7.10 -12.68 -25.74
CA THR A 226 -7.48 -11.29 -25.44
C THR A 226 -7.54 -11.04 -23.94
N ALA A 227 -8.12 -11.97 -23.17
CA ALA A 227 -8.25 -11.79 -21.72
C ALA A 227 -6.89 -11.90 -21.02
N LEU A 228 -6.01 -12.78 -21.48
CA LEU A 228 -4.63 -12.91 -21.05
C LEU A 228 -3.84 -11.62 -21.28
N ALA A 229 -3.83 -11.11 -22.51
CA ALA A 229 -3.12 -9.88 -22.85
C ALA A 229 -3.65 -8.68 -22.06
N TRP A 230 -4.97 -8.55 -21.97
CA TRP A 230 -5.64 -7.53 -21.15
C TRP A 230 -5.20 -7.60 -19.69
N TYR A 231 -5.26 -8.80 -19.09
CA TYR A 231 -4.93 -8.99 -17.69
C TYR A 231 -3.49 -8.58 -17.41
N VAL A 232 -2.53 -9.11 -18.17
CA VAL A 232 -1.10 -8.85 -17.96
C VAL A 232 -0.80 -7.37 -18.08
N VAL A 233 -1.23 -6.72 -19.18
CA VAL A 233 -0.91 -5.31 -19.44
C VAL A 233 -1.56 -4.37 -18.42
N THR A 234 -2.83 -4.60 -18.08
CA THR A 234 -3.50 -3.75 -17.08
C THR A 234 -3.00 -3.99 -15.67
N TYR A 235 -2.75 -5.25 -15.29
CA TYR A 235 -2.15 -5.57 -14.02
C TYR A 235 -0.78 -4.92 -13.88
N ASP A 236 0.08 -5.06 -14.90
CA ASP A 236 1.43 -4.49 -14.93
C ASP A 236 1.43 -2.97 -14.86
N LEU A 237 0.51 -2.31 -15.56
CA LEU A 237 0.35 -0.85 -15.47
C LEU A 237 0.02 -0.42 -14.04
N GLY A 238 -1.00 -1.05 -13.43
CA GLY A 238 -1.37 -0.78 -12.04
C GLY A 238 -0.22 -1.07 -11.10
N ARG A 239 0.40 -2.25 -11.23
CA ARG A 239 1.49 -2.73 -10.39
C ARG A 239 2.69 -1.79 -10.44
N PHE A 240 3.08 -1.33 -11.62
CA PHE A 240 4.17 -0.37 -11.78
C PHE A 240 3.90 0.93 -11.01
N CYS A 241 2.68 1.45 -11.09
CA CYS A 241 2.25 2.67 -10.40
C CYS A 241 2.16 2.48 -8.88
N PHE A 242 1.57 1.37 -8.43
CA PHE A 242 1.34 1.07 -7.02
C PHE A 242 2.62 0.91 -6.22
N GLU A 243 3.71 0.47 -6.85
CA GLU A 243 5.03 0.38 -6.20
C GLU A 243 5.55 1.72 -5.67
N PHE A 244 5.16 2.86 -6.24
CA PHE A 244 5.51 4.17 -5.69
C PHE A 244 4.78 4.50 -4.39
N ALA A 245 3.63 3.87 -4.12
CA ALA A 245 2.86 4.05 -2.90
C ALA A 245 3.22 3.03 -1.80
N ARG A 246 4.03 2.01 -2.11
CA ARG A 246 4.39 0.93 -1.18
C ARG A 246 5.45 1.33 -0.14
N GLY A 247 5.28 0.82 1.07
CA GLY A 247 6.04 1.18 2.27
C GLY A 247 6.89 0.06 2.87
N ASP A 248 6.92 -1.14 2.27
CA ASP A 248 7.65 -2.29 2.76
C ASP A 248 9.16 -2.21 2.43
N ALA A 249 9.99 -2.29 3.48
CA ALA A 249 11.43 -2.04 3.40
C ALA A 249 12.25 -3.18 2.80
N ASP A 250 11.71 -4.41 2.84
CA ASP A 250 12.44 -5.64 2.49
C ASP A 250 12.40 -5.94 0.98
N ARG A 251 11.82 -5.03 0.18
CA ARG A 251 11.83 -5.13 -1.28
C ARG A 251 13.23 -4.99 -1.86
N SER A 252 13.46 -5.75 -2.94
CA SER A 252 14.64 -5.60 -3.78
C SER A 252 14.45 -4.45 -4.77
N TYR A 253 15.46 -3.60 -4.87
CA TYR A 253 15.51 -2.46 -5.78
C TYR A 253 16.76 -2.57 -6.66
N TRP A 254 16.60 -2.33 -7.95
CA TRP A 254 17.68 -2.25 -8.93
C TRP A 254 17.52 -0.98 -9.76
N LEU A 255 18.59 -0.20 -9.89
CA LEU A 255 18.60 1.13 -10.51
C LEU A 255 17.52 2.09 -9.94
N GLY A 256 17.17 1.92 -8.65
CA GLY A 256 16.17 2.74 -7.97
C GLY A 256 14.71 2.35 -8.22
N PHE A 257 14.44 1.32 -9.03
CA PHE A 257 13.09 0.77 -9.24
C PHE A 257 12.98 -0.60 -8.59
N SER A 258 11.78 -0.97 -8.15
CA SER A 258 11.58 -2.26 -7.49
C SER A 258 11.56 -3.40 -8.50
N GLN A 259 11.90 -4.62 -8.05
CA GLN A 259 11.85 -5.82 -8.89
C GLN A 259 10.48 -6.00 -9.59
N PRO A 260 9.32 -5.76 -8.95
CA PRO A 260 8.02 -5.79 -9.62
C PRO A 260 7.89 -4.78 -10.76
N GLN A 261 8.45 -3.56 -10.67
CA GLN A 261 8.36 -2.57 -11.76
C GLN A 261 9.10 -3.04 -13.01
N TRP A 262 10.28 -3.63 -12.82
CA TRP A 262 11.04 -4.24 -13.92
C TRP A 262 10.31 -5.42 -14.53
N LEU A 263 9.69 -6.26 -13.70
CA LEU A 263 8.96 -7.42 -14.17
C LEU A 263 7.67 -7.03 -14.91
N SER A 264 6.95 -6.00 -14.44
CA SER A 264 5.82 -5.41 -15.16
C SER A 264 6.23 -4.94 -16.56
N LEU A 265 7.37 -4.24 -16.67
CA LEU A 265 7.87 -3.80 -17.97
C LEU A 265 8.22 -4.99 -18.89
N PHE A 266 8.88 -6.01 -18.33
CA PHE A 266 9.28 -7.20 -19.07
C PHE A 266 8.06 -8.01 -19.58
N LEU A 267 7.08 -8.28 -18.72
CA LEU A 267 5.88 -9.04 -19.09
C LEU A 267 5.03 -8.27 -20.11
N THR A 268 4.82 -6.97 -19.91
CA THR A 268 4.15 -6.11 -20.89
C THR A 268 4.90 -6.10 -22.23
N SER A 269 6.23 -6.06 -22.23
CA SER A 269 7.02 -6.16 -23.46
C SER A 269 6.86 -7.52 -24.16
N GLY A 270 6.73 -8.60 -23.38
CA GLY A 270 6.47 -9.95 -23.88
C GLY A 270 5.10 -10.06 -24.55
N ILE A 271 4.06 -9.43 -24.00
CA ILE A 271 2.73 -9.35 -24.64
C ILE A 271 2.82 -8.59 -25.97
N VAL A 272 3.41 -7.39 -25.98
CA VAL A 272 3.55 -6.60 -27.20
C VAL A 272 4.33 -7.35 -28.27
N TRP A 273 5.41 -8.04 -27.89
CA TRP A 273 6.17 -8.88 -28.81
C TRP A 273 5.33 -10.03 -29.36
N ALA A 274 4.55 -10.73 -28.52
CA ALA A 274 3.68 -11.82 -28.94
C ALA A 274 2.55 -11.35 -29.88
N GLU A 275 2.01 -10.14 -29.67
CA GLU A 275 1.06 -9.50 -30.59
C GLU A 275 1.71 -9.20 -31.95
N LEU A 276 2.89 -8.58 -31.95
CA LEU A 276 3.62 -8.24 -33.18
C LEU A 276 4.06 -9.50 -33.96
N ALA A 277 4.34 -10.59 -33.25
CA ALA A 277 4.66 -11.90 -33.84
C ALA A 277 3.41 -12.66 -34.34
N GLY A 278 2.21 -12.14 -34.13
CA GLY A 278 0.95 -12.78 -34.54
C GLY A 278 0.51 -13.95 -33.65
N ALA A 279 1.14 -14.13 -32.48
CA ALA A 279 0.77 -15.16 -31.51
C ALA A 279 -0.41 -14.76 -30.62
N LEU A 280 -0.68 -13.45 -30.49
CA LEU A 280 -1.82 -12.88 -29.77
C LEU A 280 -2.58 -11.87 -30.65
N PRO A 281 -3.88 -11.62 -30.36
CA PRO A 281 -4.64 -10.58 -31.04
C PRO A 281 -4.03 -9.20 -30.81
N VAL A 282 -3.76 -8.44 -31.87
CA VAL A 282 -3.10 -7.13 -31.76
C VAL A 282 -4.04 -6.07 -31.20
N VAL A 283 -3.65 -5.45 -30.09
CA VAL A 283 -4.38 -4.35 -29.46
C VAL A 283 -3.50 -3.11 -29.30
N ARG A 284 -3.83 -2.05 -30.03
CA ARG A 284 -2.97 -0.84 -30.16
C ARG A 284 -2.62 -0.16 -28.83
N TRP A 285 -3.52 -0.18 -27.85
CA TRP A 285 -3.26 0.49 -26.56
C TRP A 285 -2.24 -0.27 -25.69
N HIS A 286 -1.96 -1.56 -25.94
CA HIS A 286 -0.88 -2.28 -25.26
C HIS A 286 0.49 -1.68 -25.57
N VAL A 287 0.74 -1.35 -26.85
CA VAL A 287 1.95 -0.63 -27.28
C VAL A 287 2.05 0.74 -26.60
N ALA A 288 0.93 1.46 -26.50
CA ALA A 288 0.89 2.76 -25.83
C ALA A 288 1.26 2.64 -24.33
N VAL A 289 0.77 1.59 -23.65
CA VAL A 289 1.15 1.32 -22.25
C VAL A 289 2.62 0.96 -22.12
N PHE A 290 3.15 0.10 -23.00
CA PHE A 290 4.59 -0.19 -22.99
C PHE A 290 5.44 1.09 -23.13
N ILE A 291 5.13 1.93 -24.11
CA ILE A 291 5.81 3.22 -24.31
C ILE A 291 5.67 4.12 -23.07
N LEU A 292 4.48 4.18 -22.48
CA LEU A 292 4.22 4.95 -21.26
C LEU A 292 5.06 4.47 -20.08
N LEU A 293 5.19 3.16 -19.88
CA LEU A 293 6.00 2.58 -18.80
C LEU A 293 7.49 2.90 -19.00
N VAL A 294 8.01 2.77 -20.23
CA VAL A 294 9.39 3.16 -20.57
C VAL A 294 9.62 4.65 -20.34
N ALA A 295 8.70 5.50 -20.80
CA ALA A 295 8.77 6.94 -20.62
C ALA A 295 8.72 7.34 -19.14
N ALA A 296 7.85 6.70 -18.35
CA ALA A 296 7.76 6.92 -16.91
C ALA A 296 9.07 6.51 -16.21
N LEU A 297 9.65 5.37 -16.58
CA LEU A 297 10.94 4.92 -16.05
C LEU A 297 12.05 5.92 -16.37
N ALA A 298 12.14 6.38 -17.62
CA ALA A 298 13.14 7.38 -18.04
C ALA A 298 12.94 8.72 -17.32
N ALA A 299 11.71 9.24 -17.26
CA ALA A 299 11.40 10.51 -16.61
C ALA A 299 11.69 10.47 -15.11
N VAL A 300 11.33 9.38 -14.42
CA VAL A 300 11.62 9.21 -12.99
C VAL A 300 13.13 9.06 -12.75
N SER A 301 13.85 8.34 -13.61
CA SER A 301 15.31 8.21 -13.53
C SER A 301 16.00 9.56 -13.70
N MET A 302 15.61 10.32 -14.74
CA MET A 302 16.14 11.66 -15.02
C MET A 302 15.85 12.62 -13.87
N LYS A 303 14.61 12.62 -13.34
CA LYS A 303 14.25 13.43 -12.18
C LYS A 303 15.12 13.10 -10.96
N ARG A 304 15.35 11.82 -10.68
CA ARG A 304 16.20 11.38 -9.55
C ARG A 304 17.67 11.76 -9.73
N HIS A 305 18.16 11.75 -10.98
CA HIS A 305 19.51 12.20 -11.32
C HIS A 305 19.66 13.71 -11.12
N ILE A 306 18.70 14.51 -11.59
CA ILE A 306 18.73 15.98 -11.48
C ILE A 306 18.50 16.46 -10.05
N GLN A 307 17.58 15.86 -9.30
CA GLN A 307 17.23 16.28 -7.93
C GLN A 307 18.23 15.85 -6.85
N ALA A 308 19.48 15.53 -7.24
CA ALA A 308 20.59 15.20 -6.34
C ALA A 308 20.18 14.24 -5.20
N THR A 309 19.45 13.16 -5.55
CA THR A 309 19.19 11.92 -4.78
C THR A 309 18.62 12.02 -3.35
N SER A 310 18.63 13.18 -2.69
CA SER A 310 18.40 13.34 -1.26
C SER A 310 16.93 13.07 -0.90
N GLU A 311 15.96 13.70 -1.54
CA GLU A 311 14.55 13.53 -1.20
C GLU A 311 14.06 12.08 -1.39
N PHE A 312 14.46 11.46 -2.50
CA PHE A 312 14.08 10.07 -2.81
C PHE A 312 14.69 9.10 -1.80
N GLN A 313 15.97 9.27 -1.45
CA GLN A 313 16.64 8.43 -0.45
C GLN A 313 16.03 8.64 0.95
N LEU A 314 15.71 9.88 1.31
CA LEU A 314 15.10 10.21 2.61
C LEU A 314 13.72 9.56 2.79
N LEU A 315 12.93 9.47 1.72
CA LEU A 315 11.61 8.83 1.71
C LEU A 315 11.65 7.35 1.26
N HIS A 316 12.84 6.78 1.08
CA HIS A 316 12.98 5.38 0.74
C HIS A 316 12.46 4.51 1.91
N PRO A 317 11.69 3.42 1.68
CA PRO A 317 11.11 2.61 2.76
C PRO A 317 12.15 2.13 3.79
N ARG A 318 13.36 1.78 3.34
CA ARG A 318 14.49 1.42 4.23
C ARG A 318 14.91 2.56 5.15
N HIS A 319 14.96 3.79 4.64
CA HIS A 319 15.31 4.95 5.46
C HIS A 319 14.17 5.33 6.41
N ILE A 320 12.91 5.22 5.96
CA ILE A 320 11.74 5.39 6.83
C ILE A 320 11.80 4.43 8.03
N LYS A 321 12.16 3.16 7.82
CA LYS A 321 12.38 2.17 8.89
C LYS A 321 13.49 2.62 9.86
N GLN A 322 14.61 3.14 9.34
CA GLN A 322 15.70 3.67 10.18
C GLN A 322 15.26 4.88 11.01
N VAL A 323 14.54 5.83 10.41
CA VAL A 323 13.99 7.00 11.11
C VAL A 323 13.00 6.57 12.20
N ALA A 324 12.09 5.62 11.90
CA ALA A 324 11.13 5.12 12.87
C ALA A 324 11.83 4.44 14.07
N ASN A 325 12.87 3.64 13.81
CA ASN A 325 13.66 3.00 14.85
C ASN A 325 14.45 4.02 15.68
N ALA A 326 15.03 5.04 15.04
CA ALA A 326 15.71 6.15 15.71
C ALA A 326 14.76 6.87 16.69
N LEU A 327 13.55 7.23 16.24
CA LEU A 327 12.53 7.88 17.08
C LEU A 327 12.10 7.05 18.29
N ARG A 328 12.08 5.71 18.17
CA ARG A 328 11.77 4.82 19.29
C ARG A 328 12.89 4.77 20.32
N SER A 329 14.14 4.66 19.85
CA SER A 329 15.30 4.61 20.74
C SER A 329 15.43 5.86 21.62
N THR A 330 15.10 7.04 21.07
CA THR A 330 15.12 8.32 21.80
C THR A 330 13.98 8.45 22.81
N SER A 331 12.83 7.85 22.55
CA SER A 331 11.71 7.82 23.51
C SER A 331 12.03 6.92 24.70
N THR A 332 12.56 5.71 24.47
CA THR A 332 12.91 4.77 25.55
C THR A 332 14.03 5.27 26.48
N SER A 333 14.97 6.06 25.97
CA SER A 333 16.02 6.67 26.79
C SER A 333 15.51 7.80 27.69
N THR A 334 14.48 8.52 27.24
CA THR A 334 13.85 9.61 27.98
C THR A 334 13.08 9.06 29.19
N GLU A 335 12.32 7.97 29.01
CA GLU A 335 11.62 7.28 30.10
C GLU A 335 12.57 6.73 31.17
N ARG A 336 13.71 6.13 30.76
CA ARG A 336 14.72 5.62 31.70
C ARG A 336 15.41 6.74 32.48
N SER A 337 15.65 7.88 31.86
CA SER A 337 16.30 9.02 32.53
C SER A 337 15.38 9.72 33.54
N ALA A 338 14.07 9.73 33.30
CA ALA A 338 13.08 10.28 34.25
C ALA A 338 12.97 9.46 35.56
N VAL A 339 13.31 8.16 35.52
CA VAL A 339 13.30 7.28 36.71
C VAL A 339 14.56 7.47 37.57
N TRP A 340 15.63 8.07 37.02
CA TRP A 340 16.94 8.23 37.68
C TRP A 340 17.24 9.70 37.97
N SER A 341 16.37 10.40 38.70
CA SER A 341 16.61 11.81 39.04
C SER A 341 17.04 11.99 40.50
N HIS A 342 18.33 11.76 40.80
CA HIS A 342 19.11 12.45 41.83
C HIS A 342 20.57 12.55 41.33
N GLY A 343 20.89 13.62 40.58
CA GLY A 343 22.27 14.11 40.45
C GLY A 343 23.14 13.69 39.26
N GLN A 344 22.62 13.21 38.14
CA GLN A 344 23.46 12.93 36.95
C GLN A 344 22.98 13.61 35.65
N THR A 345 23.98 13.96 34.83
CA THR A 345 23.95 14.58 33.51
C THR A 345 22.86 13.99 32.62
N THR A 346 22.01 14.83 32.02
CA THR A 346 21.02 14.42 31.02
C THR A 346 21.72 13.86 29.78
N VAL A 347 21.84 12.53 29.70
CA VAL A 347 22.37 11.86 28.51
C VAL A 347 21.32 11.95 27.40
N VAL A 348 21.46 12.94 26.51
CA VAL A 348 20.62 13.06 25.32
C VAL A 348 20.99 11.94 24.35
N SER A 349 20.11 10.95 24.20
CA SER A 349 20.29 9.90 23.20
C SER A 349 20.17 10.47 21.80
N ILE A 350 21.21 10.27 20.99
CA ILE A 350 21.26 10.65 19.57
C ILE A 350 21.30 9.35 18.76
N ALA A 351 20.34 9.17 17.87
CA ALA A 351 20.30 8.06 16.92
C ALA A 351 20.69 8.55 15.52
N SER A 352 21.46 7.76 14.78
CA SER A 352 21.86 8.06 13.41
C SER A 352 21.25 7.08 12.39
N THR A 353 21.04 7.56 11.16
CA THR A 353 20.61 6.73 10.02
C THR A 353 21.78 6.49 9.07
N SER A 354 21.64 5.53 8.15
CA SER A 354 22.66 5.23 7.13
C SER A 354 22.89 6.36 6.12
N LEU A 355 21.97 7.34 6.05
CA LEU A 355 22.14 8.56 5.24
C LEU A 355 22.84 9.70 6.02
N GLY A 356 23.34 9.41 7.23
CA GLY A 356 23.99 10.40 8.08
C GLY A 356 23.00 11.36 8.77
N ILE A 357 21.70 11.07 8.79
CA ILE A 357 20.72 11.87 9.53
C ILE A 357 20.83 11.52 11.02
N ARG A 358 20.96 12.52 11.88
CA ARG A 358 21.00 12.37 13.33
C ARG A 358 19.72 12.95 13.93
N ILE A 359 19.08 12.17 14.79
CA ILE A 359 17.83 12.53 15.46
C ILE A 359 18.03 12.34 16.95
N SER A 360 17.77 13.40 17.72
CA SER A 360 17.54 13.31 19.16
C SER A 360 16.11 13.72 19.46
N GLY A 361 15.58 13.21 20.57
CA GLY A 361 14.22 13.49 21.00
C GLY A 361 14.15 13.67 22.51
N SER A 362 13.31 14.60 22.94
CA SER A 362 12.86 14.74 24.31
C SER A 362 11.35 14.90 24.33
N GLU A 363 10.74 14.55 25.46
CA GLU A 363 9.33 14.77 25.74
C GLU A 363 9.24 15.81 26.85
N ALA A 364 8.38 16.80 26.65
CA ALA A 364 8.13 17.86 27.60
C ALA A 364 6.61 18.07 27.73
N GLY A 365 6.12 18.11 28.96
CA GLY A 365 4.71 18.31 29.26
C GLY A 365 4.28 17.60 30.54
N SER A 366 3.27 18.15 31.21
CA SER A 366 2.62 17.54 32.37
C SER A 366 1.10 17.50 32.11
N GLY A 367 0.49 16.31 32.09
CA GLY A 367 -0.96 16.14 31.89
C GLY A 367 -1.34 15.60 30.50
N GLU A 368 -2.50 16.02 30.00
CA GLU A 368 -3.09 15.56 28.72
C GLU A 368 -2.39 16.13 27.47
N GLU A 369 -1.74 17.30 27.57
CA GLU A 369 -0.96 17.86 26.46
C GLU A 369 0.51 17.44 26.54
N ARG A 370 0.93 16.58 25.60
CA ARG A 370 2.33 16.15 25.46
C ARG A 370 2.98 16.87 24.29
N MET A 371 4.13 17.49 24.53
CA MET A 371 4.94 18.09 23.49
C MET A 371 6.20 17.25 23.28
N TYR A 372 6.40 16.80 22.05
CA TYR A 372 7.61 16.12 21.64
C TYR A 372 8.53 17.10 20.92
N HIS A 373 9.77 17.21 21.41
CA HIS A 373 10.81 18.02 20.79
C HIS A 373 11.85 17.09 20.16
N TYR A 374 11.95 17.14 18.83
CA TYR A 374 12.99 16.44 18.09
C TYR A 374 14.01 17.44 17.55
N THR A 375 15.28 17.08 17.62
CA THR A 375 16.34 17.81 16.92
C THR A 375 16.87 16.95 15.79
N ILE A 376 16.89 17.52 14.59
CA ILE A 376 17.27 16.84 13.34
C ILE A 376 18.51 17.56 12.80
N SER A 377 19.55 16.80 12.55
CA SER A 377 20.77 17.27 11.89
C SER A 377 21.27 16.22 10.91
N ALA A 378 22.27 16.54 10.11
CA ALA A 378 22.91 15.60 9.22
C ALA A 378 24.42 15.76 9.26
N GLU A 379 25.16 14.70 8.92
CA GLU A 379 26.63 14.74 8.83
C GLU A 379 27.13 15.70 7.75
N LYS A 380 26.32 15.85 6.69
CA LYS A 380 26.44 16.92 5.70
C LYS A 380 25.37 17.97 5.98
N GLU A 381 25.54 19.18 5.45
CA GLU A 381 24.56 20.25 5.63
C GLU A 381 23.15 19.80 5.20
N LEU A 382 22.18 19.93 6.12
CA LEU A 382 20.79 19.55 5.87
C LEU A 382 20.05 20.73 5.24
N THR A 383 19.54 20.55 4.01
CA THR A 383 18.74 21.58 3.36
C THR A 383 17.39 21.77 4.06
N GLU A 384 16.85 22.99 4.02
CA GLU A 384 15.54 23.30 4.63
C GLU A 384 14.41 22.42 4.05
N GLN A 385 14.49 22.11 2.75
CA GLN A 385 13.52 21.23 2.08
C GLN A 385 13.59 19.79 2.60
N ALA A 386 14.80 19.25 2.81
CA ALA A 386 15.01 17.93 3.42
C ALA A 386 14.51 17.92 4.88
N ALA A 387 14.78 18.98 5.65
CA ALA A 387 14.27 19.12 7.02
C ALA A 387 12.74 19.15 7.06
N LYS A 388 12.08 19.89 6.14
CA LYS A 388 10.60 19.90 5.99
C LYS A 388 10.04 18.53 5.61
N LEU A 389 10.76 17.74 4.82
CA LEU A 389 10.36 16.37 4.48
C LEU A 389 10.45 15.44 5.69
N LEU A 390 11.58 15.45 6.40
CA LEU A 390 11.78 14.66 7.61
C LEU A 390 10.79 15.04 8.71
N ALA A 391 10.51 16.33 8.90
CA ALA A 391 9.50 16.81 9.84
C ALA A 391 8.11 16.22 9.55
N ARG A 392 7.69 16.26 8.28
CA ARG A 392 6.42 15.65 7.84
C ARG A 392 6.40 14.14 8.07
N LEU A 393 7.51 13.46 7.84
CA LEU A 393 7.64 12.02 8.06
C LEU A 393 7.56 11.67 9.55
N ILE A 394 8.33 12.34 10.40
CA ILE A 394 8.36 12.13 11.86
C ILE A 394 6.96 12.33 12.45
N ARG A 395 6.25 13.40 12.05
CA ARG A 395 4.86 13.61 12.47
C ARG A 395 3.94 12.44 12.10
N ARG A 396 4.05 11.91 10.86
CA ARG A 396 3.25 10.76 10.43
C ARG A 396 3.59 9.51 11.24
N LEU A 397 4.88 9.25 11.50
CA LEU A 397 5.35 8.10 12.28
C LEU A 397 4.95 8.18 13.76
N LYS A 398 4.82 9.37 14.33
CA LYS A 398 4.32 9.54 15.71
C LYS A 398 2.80 9.47 15.81
N GLY A 399 2.08 9.51 14.70
CA GLY A 399 0.62 9.50 14.70
C GLY A 399 -0.02 10.73 15.34
N ALA A 400 0.75 11.79 15.60
CA ALA A 400 0.29 13.00 16.28
C ALA A 400 -0.61 13.83 15.37
N ALA A 401 -1.82 14.12 15.85
CA ALA A 401 -2.82 14.92 15.14
C ALA A 401 -2.68 16.44 15.38
N GLY A 402 -1.86 16.85 16.35
CA GLY A 402 -1.69 18.25 16.70
C GLY A 402 -0.80 19.05 15.72
N PRO A 403 -0.67 20.37 15.96
CA PRO A 403 0.19 21.22 15.15
C PRO A 403 1.65 20.73 15.16
N GLN A 404 2.42 21.14 14.16
CA GLN A 404 3.86 20.96 14.16
C GLN A 404 4.54 22.30 13.86
N ARG A 405 5.68 22.55 14.48
CA ARG A 405 6.51 23.72 14.21
C ARG A 405 7.93 23.27 13.95
N LEU A 406 8.47 23.64 12.79
CA LEU A 406 9.86 23.44 12.44
C LEU A 406 10.59 24.78 12.61
N ILE A 407 11.67 24.78 13.37
CA ILE A 407 12.48 25.96 13.68
C ILE A 407 13.90 25.66 13.20
N ALA A 408 14.46 26.54 12.37
CA ALA A 408 15.87 26.46 11.99
C ALA A 408 16.74 26.90 13.17
N GLY A 409 17.68 26.05 13.56
CA GLY A 409 18.72 26.34 14.54
C GLY A 409 20.00 26.84 13.86
N SER A 410 21.10 26.88 14.62
CA SER A 410 22.43 27.19 14.09
C SER A 410 23.05 25.98 13.40
N GLN A 411 23.94 26.23 12.43
CA GLN A 411 24.81 25.21 11.81
C GLN A 411 24.07 24.00 11.16
N GLY A 412 22.94 24.25 10.49
CA GLY A 412 22.21 23.20 9.76
C GLY A 412 21.40 22.24 10.65
N VAL A 413 21.19 22.60 11.91
CA VAL A 413 20.33 21.88 12.86
C VAL A 413 18.90 22.42 12.78
N PHE A 414 17.91 21.53 12.87
CA PHE A 414 16.49 21.90 12.87
C PHE A 414 15.78 21.31 14.08
N HIS A 415 14.94 22.11 14.73
CA HIS A 415 14.12 21.70 15.85
C HIS A 415 12.67 21.52 15.40
N LEU A 416 12.12 20.34 15.65
CA LEU A 416 10.75 19.98 15.35
C LEU A 416 9.98 19.82 16.66
N LEU A 417 8.95 20.63 16.83
CA LEU A 417 7.99 20.54 17.92
C LEU A 417 6.71 19.89 17.40
N VAL A 418 6.27 18.81 18.04
CA VAL A 418 5.05 18.08 17.71
C VAL A 418 4.17 18.01 18.95
N TRP A 419 2.97 18.56 18.87
CA TRP A 419 2.00 18.49 19.95
C TRP A 419 1.08 17.29 19.75
N ALA A 420 0.95 16.46 20.77
CA ALA A 420 -0.07 15.43 20.86
C ALA A 420 -1.14 15.91 21.84
N ARG A 421 -2.39 15.86 21.38
CA ARG A 421 -3.58 16.01 22.21
C ARG A 421 -4.24 14.66 22.35
#